data_AF-A0A832DS30-F1
#
_entry.id   AF-A0A832DS30-F1
#
_cell.length_a   1.000
_cell.length_b   1.000
_cell.length_c   1.000
_cell.angle_alpha   90.00
_cell.angle_beta   90.00
_cell.angle_gamma   90.00
#
_symmetry.space_group_name_H-M   'P 1'
#
loop_
_entity.id
_entity.type
_entity.pdbx_description
1 polymer ?
#
loop_
_entity_poly.entity_id
_entity_poly.type
_entity_poly.pdbx_seq_one_letter_code
_entity_poly.pdbx_strand_id
1 'polypeptide(L)'
;MRVLVASLGFSYHHVMAAANRCRPGKMALATVNPENERTKNAIAEIKRYAAVTNAAVEVKTLNPEDFWRCVGDALDLFAEKHHYYLDVGGGV
;
A
#
# COMPACT_ATOMS: atom_id res chain seq x y z
N MET A 1 -10.49 12.01 4.10
CA MET A 1 -10.76 10.63 3.59
C MET A 1 -10.05 9.62 4.49
N ARG A 2 -10.42 8.33 4.47
CA ARG A 2 -9.64 7.27 5.12
C ARG A 2 -8.62 6.73 4.12
N VAL A 3 -7.34 6.73 4.48
CA VAL A 3 -6.25 6.23 3.63
C VAL A 3 -5.61 5.06 4.35
N LEU A 4 -5.54 3.90 3.68
CA LEU A 4 -4.73 2.77 4.13
C LEU A 4 -3.37 2.87 3.45
N VAL A 5 -2.31 3.05 4.22
CA VAL A 5 -0.93 2.90 3.75
C VAL A 5 -0.47 1.51 4.18
N ALA A 6 -0.08 0.68 3.22
CA ALA A 6 0.35 -0.68 3.48
C ALA A 6 1.70 -0.97 2.82
N SER A 7 2.63 -1.53 3.57
CA SER A 7 3.82 -2.16 2.99
C SER A 7 3.39 -3.47 2.30
N LEU A 8 3.96 -3.76 1.13
CA LEU A 8 3.52 -4.87 0.29
C LEU A 8 4.70 -5.66 -0.27
N GLY A 9 4.74 -6.94 0.10
CA GLY A 9 5.50 -7.99 -0.58
C GLY A 9 4.58 -8.83 -1.49
N PHE A 10 4.79 -10.14 -1.51
CA PHE A 10 3.94 -11.07 -2.26
C PHE A 10 2.66 -11.49 -1.52
N SER A 11 2.65 -11.43 -0.18
CA SER A 11 1.47 -11.75 0.62
C SER A 11 0.60 -10.50 0.71
N TYR A 12 -0.63 -10.54 0.19
CA TYR A 12 -1.53 -9.37 0.14
C TYR A 12 -2.75 -9.47 1.07
N HIS A 13 -2.96 -10.62 1.71
CA HIS A 13 -4.15 -10.87 2.54
C HIS A 13 -4.24 -9.94 3.76
N HIS A 14 -3.09 -9.52 4.30
CA HIS A 14 -3.05 -8.56 5.41
C HIS A 14 -3.57 -7.18 4.99
N VAL A 15 -3.22 -6.71 3.79
CA VAL A 15 -3.74 -5.47 3.21
C VAL A 15 -5.25 -5.54 3.04
N MET A 16 -5.78 -6.66 2.51
CA MET A 16 -7.22 -6.86 2.35
C MET A 16 -7.94 -6.91 3.71
N ALA A 17 -7.36 -7.60 4.70
CA ALA A 17 -7.93 -7.67 6.04
C ALA A 17 -7.97 -6.29 6.72
N ALA A 18 -6.89 -5.49 6.58
CA ALA A 18 -6.83 -4.11 7.04
C ALA A 18 -7.87 -3.24 6.33
N ALA A 19 -7.95 -3.32 5.00
CA ALA A 19 -8.90 -2.58 4.18
C ALA A 19 -10.36 -2.90 4.54
N ASN A 20 -10.68 -4.16 4.80
CA ASN A 20 -12.03 -4.57 5.21
C ASN A 20 -12.43 -3.95 6.57
N ARG A 21 -11.47 -3.80 7.50
CA ARG A 21 -11.70 -3.19 8.82
C ARG A 21 -11.84 -1.68 8.74
N CYS A 22 -10.94 -1.00 8.02
CA CYS A 22 -10.91 0.47 8.01
C CYS A 22 -11.81 1.10 6.94
N ARG A 23 -12.19 0.34 5.90
CA ARG A 23 -12.96 0.80 4.75
C ARG A 23 -12.39 2.09 4.15
N PRO A 24 -11.17 2.03 3.57
CA PRO A 24 -10.48 3.21 3.09
C PRO A 24 -11.10 3.70 1.76
N GLY A 25 -11.02 5.01 1.51
CA GLY A 25 -11.29 5.57 0.18
C GLY A 25 -10.08 5.50 -0.76
N LYS A 26 -8.88 5.27 -0.20
CA LYS A 26 -7.62 5.11 -0.93
C LYS A 26 -6.72 4.08 -0.24
N MET A 27 -6.09 3.22 -1.02
CA MET A 27 -5.05 2.29 -0.59
C MET A 27 -3.73 2.69 -1.27
N ALA A 28 -2.71 3.03 -0.49
CA ALA A 28 -1.37 3.30 -0.97
C ALA A 28 -0.47 2.11 -0.62
N LEU A 29 0.04 1.44 -1.65
CA LEU A 29 0.83 0.22 -1.54
C LEU A 29 2.31 0.56 -1.71
N ALA A 30 3.08 0.46 -0.64
CA ALA A 30 4.52 0.66 -0.64
C ALA A 30 5.24 -0.66 -0.92
N THR A 31 6.03 -0.76 -1.98
CA THR A 31 6.75 -2.00 -2.34
C THR A 31 8.12 -1.71 -2.91
N VAL A 32 9.06 -2.65 -2.78
CA VAL A 32 10.43 -2.49 -3.30
C VAL A 32 10.57 -2.89 -4.77
N ASN A 33 9.70 -3.77 -5.25
CA ASN A 33 9.76 -4.26 -6.63
C ASN A 33 8.34 -4.60 -7.13
N PRO A 34 7.62 -3.62 -7.69
CA PRO A 34 6.29 -3.85 -8.25
C PRO A 34 6.34 -4.72 -9.51
N GLU A 35 7.51 -4.82 -10.15
CA GLU A 35 7.68 -5.56 -11.40
C GLU A 35 7.90 -7.07 -11.21
N ASN A 36 8.18 -7.50 -9.98
CA ASN A 36 8.25 -8.92 -9.65
C ASN A 36 6.89 -9.60 -9.86
N GLU A 37 6.85 -10.73 -10.55
CA GLU A 37 5.61 -11.45 -10.89
C GLU A 37 4.69 -11.72 -9.68
N ARG A 38 5.26 -12.06 -8.51
CA ARG A 38 4.46 -12.31 -7.31
C ARG A 38 3.85 -11.01 -6.77
N THR A 39 4.60 -9.91 -6.81
CA THR A 39 4.13 -8.59 -6.40
C THR A 39 3.09 -8.05 -7.38
N LYS A 40 3.27 -8.26 -8.69
CA LYS A 40 2.25 -7.93 -9.71
C LYS A 40 0.93 -8.62 -9.43
N ASN A 41 0.96 -9.92 -9.16
CA ASN A 41 -0.22 -10.69 -8.81
C ASN A 41 -0.88 -10.15 -7.54
N ALA A 42 -0.11 -9.88 -6.49
CA ALA A 42 -0.59 -9.27 -5.27
C ALA A 42 -1.28 -7.90 -5.50
N ILE A 43 -0.66 -7.01 -6.28
CA ILE A 43 -1.23 -5.71 -6.66
C ILE A 43 -2.52 -5.90 -7.47
N ALA A 44 -2.54 -6.86 -8.40
CA ALA A 44 -3.73 -7.14 -9.21
C ALA A 44 -4.92 -7.60 -8.36
N GLU A 45 -4.69 -8.48 -7.39
CA GLU A 45 -5.74 -8.92 -6.46
C GLU A 45 -6.25 -7.77 -5.58
N ILE A 46 -5.36 -6.92 -5.06
CA ILE A 46 -5.75 -5.74 -4.30
C ILE A 46 -6.57 -4.78 -5.16
N LYS A 47 -6.20 -4.55 -6.42
CA LYS A 47 -6.96 -3.70 -7.36
C LYS A 47 -8.37 -4.24 -7.61
N ARG A 48 -8.55 -5.55 -7.76
CA ARG A 48 -9.88 -6.17 -7.89
C ARG A 48 -10.72 -5.93 -6.64
N TYR A 49 -10.15 -6.13 -5.46
CA TYR A 49 -10.84 -5.85 -4.20
C TYR A 49 -11.20 -4.36 -4.05
N ALA A 50 -10.29 -3.47 -4.42
CA ALA A 50 -10.50 -2.02 -4.37
C ALA A 50 -11.64 -1.56 -5.30
N ALA A 51 -11.78 -2.19 -6.48
CA ALA A 51 -12.89 -1.93 -7.39
C ALA A 51 -14.25 -2.27 -6.75
N VAL A 52 -14.35 -3.39 -6.03
CA VAL A 52 -15.57 -3.79 -5.32
C VAL A 52 -15.89 -2.84 -4.16
N THR A 53 -14.87 -2.30 -3.50
CA THR A 53 -15.02 -1.42 -2.33
C THR A 53 -15.02 0.07 -2.68
N ASN A 54 -14.93 0.41 -3.96
CA ASN A 54 -14.82 1.79 -4.47
C ASN A 54 -13.67 2.58 -3.83
N ALA A 55 -12.52 1.93 -3.65
CA ALA A 55 -11.30 2.54 -3.15
C ALA A 55 -10.31 2.81 -4.29
N ALA A 56 -9.66 3.98 -4.26
CA ALA A 56 -8.54 4.26 -5.15
C ALA A 56 -7.31 3.42 -4.76
N VAL A 57 -6.47 3.04 -5.73
CA VAL A 57 -5.20 2.33 -5.46
C VAL A 57 -4.04 3.12 -6.05
N GLU A 58 -3.04 3.37 -5.23
CA GLU A 58 -1.75 3.92 -5.62
C GLU A 58 -0.65 2.92 -5.26
N VAL A 59 0.34 2.75 -6.13
CA VAL A 59 1.53 1.94 -5.85
C VAL A 59 2.73 2.87 -5.83
N LYS A 60 3.48 2.87 -4.73
CA LYS A 60 4.71 3.64 -4.55
C LYS A 60 5.86 2.65 -4.44
N THR A 61 6.86 2.81 -5.31
CA THR A 61 8.11 2.07 -5.19
C THR A 61 9.00 2.77 -4.17
N LEU A 62 9.47 2.04 -3.16
CA LEU A 62 10.44 2.54 -2.18
C LEU A 62 11.78 1.82 -2.37
N ASN A 63 12.90 2.55 -2.21
CA ASN A 63 14.23 1.97 -2.24
C ASN A 63 14.85 1.94 -0.84
N PRO A 64 14.90 0.78 -0.15
CA PRO A 64 15.43 0.68 1.20
C PRO A 64 16.96 0.76 1.28
N GLU A 65 17.70 0.72 0.17
CA GLU A 65 19.17 0.81 0.16
C GLU A 65 19.68 2.17 0.63
N ASP A 66 18.88 3.23 0.44
CA ASP A 66 19.12 4.57 0.99
C ASP A 66 18.01 4.92 1.98
N PHE A 67 18.29 4.70 3.27
CA PHE A 67 17.31 4.89 4.34
C PHE A 67 16.69 6.29 4.35
N TRP A 68 17.51 7.34 4.24
CA TRP A 68 16.99 8.71 4.35
C TRP A 68 16.15 9.10 3.15
N ARG A 69 16.55 8.68 1.95
CA ARG A 69 15.75 8.85 0.75
C ARG A 69 14.44 8.06 0.84
N CYS A 70 14.49 6.81 1.30
CA CYS A 70 13.32 5.96 1.50
C CYS A 70 12.31 6.61 2.46
N VAL A 71 12.78 7.15 3.58
CA VAL A 71 11.95 7.90 4.53
C VAL A 71 11.31 9.10 3.86
N GLY A 72 12.08 9.89 3.09
CA GLY A 72 11.56 11.02 2.31
C GLY A 72 10.45 10.60 1.35
N ASP A 73 10.69 9.57 0.54
CA ASP A 73 9.72 9.04 -0.43
C ASP A 73 8.47 8.45 0.26
N ALA A 74 8.62 7.88 1.46
CA ALA A 74 7.51 7.35 2.25
C ALA A 74 6.66 8.47 2.88
N LEU A 75 7.25 9.63 3.22
CA LEU A 75 6.51 10.77 3.76
C LEU A 75 5.51 11.35 2.76
N ASP A 76 5.77 11.24 1.45
CA ASP A 76 4.83 11.65 0.40
C ASP A 76 3.46 10.96 0.53
N LEU A 77 3.42 9.74 1.08
CA LEU A 77 2.18 8.99 1.31
C LEU A 77 1.26 9.68 2.34
N PHE A 78 1.83 10.55 3.18
CA PHE A 78 1.18 11.25 4.29
C PHE A 78 1.06 12.77 4.05
N ALA A 79 1.29 13.24 2.82
CA ALA A 79 1.38 14.68 2.51
C ALA A 79 0.05 15.46 2.68
N GLU A 80 -1.09 14.78 2.72
CA GLU A 80 -2.42 15.40 2.80
C GLU A 80 -3.10 15.19 4.15
N LYS A 81 -4.05 16.06 4.50
CA LYS A 81 -4.81 15.93 5.75
C LYS A 81 -5.91 14.86 5.65
N HIS A 82 -5.57 13.63 5.98
CA HIS A 82 -6.49 12.48 6.02
C HIS A 82 -6.44 11.71 7.35
N HIS A 83 -7.35 10.74 7.51
CA HIS A 83 -7.24 9.74 8.57
C HIS A 83 -6.47 8.54 8.00
N TYR A 84 -5.26 8.32 8.52
CA TYR A 84 -4.37 7.28 8.07
C TYR A 84 -4.47 6.02 8.92
N TYR A 85 -4.53 4.87 8.24
CA TYR A 85 -4.33 3.55 8.81
C TYR A 85 -3.03 3.01 8.24
N LEU A 86 -2.18 2.48 9.10
CA LEU A 86 -0.90 1.91 8.72
C LEU A 86 -0.93 0.39 8.89
N ASP A 87 -0.58 -0.32 7.83
CA ASP A 87 -0.38 -1.77 7.84
C ASP A 87 1.07 -2.08 7.46
N VAL A 88 1.85 -2.50 8.44
CA VAL A 88 3.27 -2.91 8.29
C VAL A 88 3.42 -4.43 8.30
N GLY A 89 2.35 -5.17 7.95
CA GLY A 89 2.26 -6.62 8.08
C GLY A 89 3.05 -7.44 7.03
N GLY A 90 3.66 -6.80 6.04
CA GLY A 90 4.44 -7.50 5.01
C GLY A 90 5.26 -6.58 4.11
N GLY A 91 6.24 -7.12 3.38
CA GLY A 91 7.23 -6.31 2.65
C GLY A 91 8.46 -5.98 3.49
N VAL A 92 9.57 -5.66 2.82
CA VAL A 92 10.85 -5.24 3.42
C VAL A 92 10.95 -3.73 3.33
#